data_AF-R7CW13-F1
#
_entry.id   AF-R7CW13-F1
#
_cell.length_a   1.000
_cell.length_b   1.000
_cell.length_c   1.000
_cell.angle_alpha   90.00
_cell.angle_beta   90.00
_cell.angle_gamma   90.00
#
_symmetry.space_group_name_H-M   'P 1'
#
loop_
_entity.id
_entity.type
_entity.pdbx_description
1 polymer ?
#
loop_
_entity_poly.entity_id
_entity_poly.type
_entity_poly.pdbx_seq_one_letter_code
_entity_poly.pdbx_strand_id
1 'polypeptide(L)'
;MNKILQWGLLAVLSVCSSCVTKPSCDGTYEGVLPAADCAGTYVMLAVDGNRYELFEKYISRPGSFLTCGDATLDGKVLRLDNGKEFTLTDGGLSSGEQPLRLVSSDKQLADLYTTLQLKEVRQGEDASLKLYEKGGVHYADLSFKGEEYALKSVARTDSAEEYKDGAASLRLPADFVQKAPFVQADFTDGKNDFRFTVLAPASAVYVVADGEGPASFDVVYYNDGNRALVKLLCPDLAHCYTLPQTEASAKTAVYADDKVEWSIDNENRATLRVDGKAYTYKAVSE
;
A
#
# COMPACT_ATOMS: atom_id res chain seq x y z
N MET A 1 16.54 -26.05 -72.62
CA MET A 1 16.21 -27.30 -71.91
C MET A 1 17.25 -27.50 -70.81
N ASN A 2 16.78 -27.73 -69.58
CA ASN A 2 17.51 -28.16 -68.37
C ASN A 2 18.43 -27.14 -67.68
N LYS A 3 18.05 -26.60 -66.52
CA LYS A 3 17.98 -27.22 -65.17
C LYS A 3 19.36 -27.62 -64.68
N ILE A 4 20.00 -26.74 -63.90
CA ILE A 4 20.85 -26.96 -62.70
C ILE A 4 21.38 -25.56 -62.28
N LEU A 5 20.46 -24.59 -62.15
CA LEU A 5 20.73 -23.31 -61.49
C LEU A 5 19.74 -23.16 -60.34
N GLN A 6 19.86 -24.08 -59.38
CA GLN A 6 19.11 -24.12 -58.13
C GLN A 6 19.90 -25.08 -57.23
N TRP A 7 19.95 -24.80 -55.94
CA TRP A 7 20.60 -25.59 -54.88
C TRP A 7 22.09 -25.29 -54.63
N GLY A 8 22.33 -24.13 -54.02
CA GLY A 8 23.60 -23.84 -53.35
C GLY A 8 23.58 -22.61 -52.43
N LEU A 9 22.39 -22.14 -52.03
CA LEU A 9 22.23 -20.91 -51.24
C LEU A 9 20.99 -21.01 -50.35
N LEU A 10 20.99 -21.98 -49.42
CA LEU A 10 19.93 -22.11 -48.42
C LEU A 10 20.41 -22.91 -47.20
N ALA A 11 21.21 -22.27 -46.33
CA ALA A 11 21.37 -22.68 -44.93
C ALA A 11 22.08 -21.59 -44.10
N VAL A 12 21.63 -20.34 -44.20
CA VAL A 12 21.69 -19.42 -43.05
C VAL A 12 20.24 -19.14 -42.69
N LEU A 13 19.56 -20.20 -42.25
CA LEU A 13 18.27 -20.09 -41.59
C LEU A 13 18.55 -19.46 -40.23
N SER A 14 18.24 -18.18 -40.17
CA SER A 14 17.84 -17.43 -39.00
C SER A 14 17.30 -18.35 -37.89
N VAL A 15 18.17 -18.70 -36.93
CA VAL A 15 17.75 -19.11 -35.60
C VAL A 15 17.49 -17.82 -34.83
N CYS A 16 16.45 -17.09 -35.23
CA CYS A 16 15.75 -16.23 -34.29
C CYS A 16 14.99 -17.18 -33.38
N SER A 17 15.68 -17.68 -32.35
CA SER A 17 15.05 -18.25 -31.17
C SER A 17 14.03 -17.24 -30.69
N SER A 18 12.76 -17.51 -31.00
CA SER A 18 11.66 -16.91 -30.29
C SER A 18 11.77 -17.50 -28.89
N CYS A 19 12.50 -16.81 -28.01
CA CYS A 19 12.26 -16.92 -26.59
C CYS A 19 10.79 -16.54 -26.42
N VAL A 20 9.92 -17.54 -26.34
CA VAL A 20 8.58 -17.35 -25.81
C VAL A 20 8.82 -16.94 -24.37
N THR A 21 8.92 -15.64 -24.13
CA THR A 21 8.91 -15.09 -22.80
C THR A 21 7.61 -15.56 -22.18
N LYS A 22 7.70 -16.40 -21.15
CA LYS A 22 6.53 -16.74 -20.35
C LYS A 22 5.83 -15.43 -19.99
N PRO A 23 4.50 -15.36 -20.06
CA PRO A 23 3.77 -14.22 -19.53
C PRO A 23 4.27 -14.01 -18.10
N SER A 24 4.75 -12.80 -17.82
CA SER A 24 5.11 -12.37 -16.47
C SER A 24 4.04 -11.39 -16.04
N CYS A 25 3.69 -11.46 -14.76
CA CYS A 25 2.85 -10.51 -14.07
C CYS A 25 3.65 -9.76 -13.00
N ASP A 26 4.98 -9.70 -13.14
CA ASP A 26 5.83 -8.97 -12.21
C ASP A 26 5.55 -7.47 -12.31
N GLY A 27 5.51 -6.82 -11.15
CA GLY A 27 5.27 -5.39 -11.03
C GLY A 27 4.32 -5.06 -9.89
N THR A 28 4.05 -3.76 -9.73
CA THR A 28 3.13 -3.24 -8.72
C THR A 28 1.88 -2.71 -9.40
N TYR A 29 0.74 -3.18 -8.95
CA TYR A 29 -0.58 -2.85 -9.47
C TYR A 29 -1.42 -2.19 -8.40
N GLU A 30 -2.33 -1.31 -8.80
CA GLU A 30 -3.32 -0.72 -7.89
C GLU A 30 -4.74 -0.80 -8.44
N GLY A 31 -5.73 -0.87 -7.53
CA GLY A 31 -7.14 -0.87 -7.90
C GLY A 31 -8.06 -0.63 -6.71
N VAL A 32 -9.37 -0.59 -6.98
CA VAL A 32 -10.41 -0.60 -5.95
C VAL A 32 -11.28 -1.83 -6.18
N LEU A 33 -11.32 -2.71 -5.20
CA LEU A 33 -12.14 -3.91 -5.21
C LEU A 33 -13.47 -3.65 -4.47
N PRO A 34 -14.59 -4.24 -4.93
CA PRO A 34 -15.85 -4.22 -4.22
C PRO A 34 -15.70 -4.78 -2.80
N ALA A 35 -16.38 -4.14 -1.86
CA ALA A 35 -16.45 -4.59 -0.47
C ALA A 35 -17.92 -4.75 -0.07
N ALA A 36 -18.20 -5.67 0.86
CA ALA A 36 -19.58 -5.95 1.26
C ALA A 36 -20.17 -4.85 2.17
N ASP A 37 -19.33 -4.19 2.97
CA ASP A 37 -19.76 -3.34 4.08
C ASP A 37 -19.08 -1.96 4.11
N CYS A 38 -18.33 -1.61 3.07
CA CYS A 38 -17.75 -0.27 2.90
C CYS A 38 -17.76 0.14 1.42
N ALA A 39 -17.29 1.35 1.13
CA ALA A 39 -17.37 1.92 -0.20
C ALA A 39 -16.43 1.24 -1.22
N GLY A 40 -15.49 0.42 -0.74
CA GLY A 40 -14.55 -0.36 -1.54
C GLY A 40 -13.29 -0.68 -0.75
N THR A 41 -12.46 -1.57 -1.28
CA THR A 41 -11.13 -1.89 -0.75
C THR A 41 -10.11 -1.37 -1.74
N TYR A 42 -9.36 -0.34 -1.37
CA TYR A 42 -8.18 0.05 -2.14
C TYR A 42 -7.10 -1.01 -1.97
N VAL A 43 -6.50 -1.45 -3.07
CA VAL A 43 -5.46 -2.48 -3.08
C VAL A 43 -4.21 -2.00 -3.79
N MET A 44 -3.05 -2.38 -3.26
CA MET A 44 -1.78 -2.41 -3.99
C MET A 44 -1.21 -3.81 -3.94
N LEU A 45 -0.92 -4.39 -5.10
CA LEU A 45 -0.37 -5.73 -5.23
C LEU A 45 0.98 -5.64 -5.93
N ALA A 46 2.05 -5.98 -5.22
CA ALA A 46 3.37 -6.20 -5.82
C ALA A 46 3.58 -7.70 -6.04
N VAL A 47 4.00 -8.09 -7.24
CA VAL A 47 4.30 -9.48 -7.61
C VAL A 47 5.76 -9.60 -8.04
N ASP A 48 6.47 -10.56 -7.45
CA ASP A 48 7.84 -10.93 -7.79
C ASP A 48 7.93 -12.44 -8.03
N GLY A 49 7.75 -12.86 -9.28
CA GLY A 49 7.78 -14.27 -9.67
C GLY A 49 6.72 -15.09 -8.93
N ASN A 50 7.15 -15.86 -7.93
CA ASN A 50 6.29 -16.71 -7.12
C ASN A 50 5.93 -16.13 -5.76
N ARG A 51 6.19 -14.83 -5.52
CA ARG A 51 5.92 -14.15 -4.26
C ARG A 51 5.09 -12.89 -4.50
N TYR A 52 4.39 -12.46 -3.47
CA TYR A 52 3.67 -11.20 -3.51
C TYR A 52 3.68 -10.45 -2.17
N GLU A 53 3.44 -9.14 -2.25
CA GLU A 53 2.97 -8.30 -1.15
C GLU A 53 1.64 -7.65 -1.57
N LEU A 54 0.61 -7.76 -0.73
CA LEU A 54 -0.72 -7.22 -0.95
C LEU A 54 -1.09 -6.28 0.19
N PHE A 55 -1.16 -4.99 -0.10
CA PHE A 55 -1.69 -3.97 0.79
C PHE A 55 -3.18 -3.76 0.50
N GLU A 56 -4.01 -3.76 1.53
CA GLU A 56 -5.45 -3.52 1.45
C GLU A 56 -5.86 -2.43 2.45
N LYS A 57 -6.66 -1.45 2.00
CA LYS A 57 -7.23 -0.39 2.82
C LYS A 57 -8.72 -0.28 2.53
N TYR A 58 -9.56 -0.56 3.53
CA TYR A 58 -10.99 -0.34 3.41
C TYR A 58 -11.29 1.15 3.36
N ILE A 59 -11.96 1.60 2.30
CA ILE A 59 -12.25 3.01 2.07
C ILE A 59 -13.27 3.49 3.10
N SER A 60 -12.95 4.63 3.72
CA SER A 60 -13.71 5.26 4.81
C SER A 60 -13.77 4.45 6.10
N ARG A 61 -12.94 3.41 6.22
CA ARG A 61 -12.75 2.66 7.46
C ARG A 61 -11.30 2.70 7.85
N PRO A 62 -10.99 2.79 9.14
CA PRO A 62 -9.61 2.86 9.53
C PRO A 62 -8.98 1.45 9.48
N GLY A 63 -7.65 1.38 9.43
CA GLY A 63 -6.92 0.13 9.30
C GLY A 63 -6.50 -0.22 7.88
N SER A 64 -5.26 -0.66 7.73
CA SER A 64 -4.72 -1.29 6.53
C SER A 64 -4.16 -2.66 6.86
N PHE A 65 -4.15 -3.54 5.88
CA PHE A 65 -3.70 -4.91 6.01
C PHE A 65 -2.61 -5.17 4.99
N LEU A 66 -1.54 -5.81 5.42
CA LEU A 66 -0.48 -6.28 4.54
C LEU A 66 -0.45 -7.80 4.60
N THR A 67 -0.60 -8.45 3.46
CA THR A 67 -0.44 -9.89 3.33
C THR A 67 0.74 -10.19 2.42
N CYS A 68 1.61 -11.10 2.83
CA CYS A 68 2.72 -11.57 2.04
C CYS A 68 2.59 -13.09 1.86
N GLY A 69 2.88 -13.59 0.67
CA GLY A 69 2.67 -15.01 0.41
C GLY A 69 3.25 -15.48 -0.91
N ASP A 70 2.89 -16.70 -1.26
CA ASP A 70 3.23 -17.32 -2.53
C ASP A 70 2.19 -16.98 -3.60
N ALA A 71 2.66 -16.80 -4.82
CA ALA A 71 1.87 -16.52 -6.01
C ALA A 71 2.15 -17.58 -7.07
N THR A 72 1.10 -18.01 -7.77
CA THR A 72 1.20 -18.96 -8.89
C THR A 72 0.49 -18.40 -10.11
N LEU A 73 1.22 -18.26 -11.22
CA LEU A 73 0.65 -17.89 -12.50
C LEU A 73 0.39 -19.15 -13.35
N ASP A 74 -0.88 -19.42 -13.62
CA ASP A 74 -1.35 -20.53 -14.46
C ASP A 74 -2.06 -19.98 -15.71
N GLY A 75 -1.38 -20.03 -16.85
CA GLY A 75 -1.83 -19.37 -18.07
C GLY A 75 -1.92 -17.85 -17.90
N LYS A 76 -3.15 -17.34 -17.76
CA LYS A 76 -3.43 -15.91 -17.49
C LYS A 76 -3.94 -15.65 -16.08
N VAL A 77 -4.09 -16.67 -15.23
CA VAL A 77 -4.67 -16.53 -13.89
C VAL A 77 -3.55 -16.54 -12.86
N LEU A 78 -3.37 -15.41 -12.18
CA LEU A 78 -2.54 -15.27 -11.00
C LEU A 78 -3.35 -15.67 -9.77
N ARG A 79 -2.90 -16.68 -9.04
CA ARG A 79 -3.49 -17.15 -7.79
C ARG A 79 -2.56 -16.82 -6.64
N LEU A 80 -3.10 -16.19 -5.60
CA LEU A 80 -2.40 -15.93 -4.35
C LEU A 80 -2.73 -17.03 -3.35
N ASP A 81 -1.80 -17.38 -2.47
CA ASP A 81 -2.01 -18.38 -1.42
C ASP A 81 -3.12 -18.01 -0.41
N ASN A 82 -3.46 -16.73 -0.29
CA ASN A 82 -4.62 -16.23 0.47
C ASN A 82 -5.97 -16.43 -0.23
N GLY A 83 -5.99 -17.09 -1.39
CA GLY A 83 -7.20 -17.45 -2.14
C GLY A 83 -7.71 -16.37 -3.11
N LYS A 84 -7.06 -15.21 -3.21
CA LYS A 84 -7.42 -14.20 -4.23
C LYS A 84 -6.90 -14.60 -5.61
N GLU A 85 -7.69 -14.30 -6.63
CA GLU A 85 -7.33 -14.56 -8.02
C GLU A 85 -7.42 -13.28 -8.86
N PHE A 86 -6.46 -13.13 -9.77
CA PHE A 86 -6.39 -12.03 -10.72
C PHE A 86 -6.14 -12.58 -12.14
N THR A 87 -6.78 -11.98 -13.14
CA THR A 87 -6.56 -12.32 -14.55
C THR A 87 -5.65 -11.30 -15.20
N LEU A 88 -4.65 -11.77 -15.94
CA LEU A 88 -3.74 -10.93 -16.71
C LEU A 88 -4.46 -10.34 -17.92
N THR A 89 -4.39 -9.02 -18.06
CA THR A 89 -4.98 -8.25 -19.17
C THR A 89 -3.89 -7.50 -19.95
N ASP A 90 -4.24 -6.91 -21.09
CA ASP A 90 -3.28 -6.25 -22.01
C ASP A 90 -2.65 -4.95 -21.43
N GLY A 91 -2.94 -4.59 -20.17
CA GLY A 91 -2.34 -3.44 -19.49
C GLY A 91 -2.29 -3.55 -17.97
N GLY A 92 -2.51 -4.73 -17.40
CA GLY A 92 -2.61 -4.87 -15.95
C GLY A 92 -3.13 -6.23 -15.49
N LEU A 93 -3.79 -6.21 -14.33
CA LEU A 93 -4.52 -7.33 -13.76
C LEU A 93 -6.01 -6.98 -13.69
N SER A 94 -6.88 -7.96 -13.51
CA SER A 94 -8.28 -7.73 -13.15
C SER A 94 -8.76 -8.73 -12.11
N SER A 95 -9.66 -8.31 -11.22
CA SER A 95 -10.42 -9.21 -10.35
C SER A 95 -11.89 -9.13 -10.74
N GLY A 96 -12.38 -10.15 -11.46
CA GLY A 96 -13.65 -10.06 -12.16
C GLY A 96 -13.65 -8.90 -13.16
N GLU A 97 -14.65 -8.02 -13.06
CA GLU A 97 -14.79 -6.81 -13.90
C GLU A 97 -13.90 -5.64 -13.43
N GLN A 98 -13.18 -5.78 -12.32
CA GLN A 98 -12.48 -4.66 -11.68
C GLN A 98 -11.02 -4.62 -12.11
N PRO A 99 -10.57 -3.56 -12.81
CA PRO A 99 -9.21 -3.46 -13.29
C PRO A 99 -8.25 -3.08 -12.15
N LEU A 100 -7.06 -3.67 -12.20
CA LEU A 100 -5.89 -3.26 -11.45
C LEU A 100 -4.85 -2.74 -12.44
N ARG A 101 -4.57 -1.43 -12.36
CA ARG A 101 -3.61 -0.74 -13.23
C ARG A 101 -2.19 -1.01 -12.77
N LEU A 102 -1.29 -1.34 -13.70
CA LEU A 102 0.15 -1.35 -13.43
C LEU A 102 0.64 0.08 -13.14
N VAL A 103 1.27 0.29 -11.98
CA VAL A 103 1.75 1.61 -11.54
C VAL A 103 3.26 1.70 -11.40
N SER A 104 3.95 0.57 -11.23
CA SER A 104 5.41 0.51 -11.24
C SER A 104 5.89 -0.86 -11.73
N SER A 105 7.09 -0.89 -12.32
CA SER A 105 7.82 -2.14 -12.57
C SER A 105 8.48 -2.70 -11.32
N ASP A 106 8.46 -1.97 -10.20
CA ASP A 106 8.96 -2.44 -8.92
C ASP A 106 8.14 -3.65 -8.45
N LYS A 107 8.83 -4.61 -7.85
CA LYS A 107 8.28 -5.91 -7.47
C LYS A 107 8.09 -6.07 -5.96
N GLN A 108 8.21 -4.96 -5.23
CA GLN A 108 7.99 -4.86 -3.80
C GLN A 108 7.24 -3.56 -3.54
N LEU A 109 6.35 -3.55 -2.55
CA LEU A 109 5.72 -2.32 -2.11
C LEU A 109 6.76 -1.45 -1.40
N ALA A 110 6.70 -0.14 -1.63
CA ALA A 110 7.56 0.79 -0.93
C ALA A 110 7.30 0.73 0.59
N ASP A 111 8.37 0.79 1.39
CA ASP A 111 8.28 0.72 2.85
C ASP A 111 7.34 1.78 3.43
N LEU A 112 7.25 2.94 2.77
CA LEU A 112 6.33 4.01 3.10
C LEU A 112 4.86 3.54 3.20
N TYR A 113 4.42 2.58 2.39
CA TYR A 113 3.05 2.04 2.43
C TYR A 113 2.87 0.93 3.45
N THR A 114 3.96 0.24 3.82
CA THR A 114 3.93 -1.01 4.58
C THR A 114 4.42 -0.86 6.02
N THR A 115 5.02 0.28 6.35
CA THR A 115 5.71 0.52 7.60
C THR A 115 5.08 1.68 8.37
N LEU A 116 4.80 1.43 9.64
CA LEU A 116 4.37 2.43 10.60
C LEU A 116 5.60 3.15 11.16
N GLN A 117 5.55 4.48 11.19
CA GLN A 117 6.55 5.29 11.87
C GLN A 117 6.13 5.52 13.32
N LEU A 118 7.03 5.26 14.25
CA LEU A 118 6.78 5.29 15.69
C LEU A 118 7.77 6.23 16.39
N LYS A 119 7.34 6.80 17.51
CA LYS A 119 8.19 7.59 18.42
C LYS A 119 8.15 7.03 19.83
N GLU A 120 9.32 6.73 20.40
CA GLU A 120 9.44 6.31 21.79
C GLU A 120 9.13 7.49 22.72
N VAL A 121 8.28 7.26 23.72
CA VAL A 121 7.65 8.33 24.51
C VAL A 121 8.62 9.05 25.46
N ARG A 122 9.68 8.40 25.95
CA ARG A 122 10.54 8.98 26.99
C ARG A 122 11.75 9.73 26.45
N GLN A 123 12.46 9.13 25.51
CA GLN A 123 13.71 9.60 24.93
C GLN A 123 13.48 10.22 23.54
N GLY A 124 12.31 10.00 22.94
CA GLY A 124 12.02 10.52 21.61
C GLY A 124 12.81 9.80 20.51
N GLU A 125 13.20 8.56 20.74
CA GLU A 125 13.89 7.73 19.74
C GLU A 125 12.90 7.28 18.66
N ASP A 126 13.33 7.29 17.41
CA ASP A 126 12.52 6.81 16.30
C ASP A 126 12.51 5.28 16.24
N ALA A 127 11.38 4.72 15.83
CA ALA A 127 11.23 3.29 15.55
C ALA A 127 10.34 3.09 14.32
N SER A 128 10.47 1.94 13.67
CA SER A 128 9.61 1.57 12.56
C SER A 128 9.00 0.19 12.80
N LEU A 129 7.77 -0.01 12.37
CA LEU A 129 7.01 -1.23 12.62
C LEU A 129 6.27 -1.67 11.35
N LYS A 130 6.62 -2.84 10.82
CA LYS A 130 5.89 -3.50 9.72
C LYS A 130 5.03 -4.61 10.29
N LEU A 131 3.71 -4.50 10.10
CA LEU A 131 2.73 -5.53 10.49
C LEU A 131 2.24 -6.25 9.24
N TYR A 132 2.28 -7.58 9.24
CA TYR A 132 1.85 -8.36 8.08
C TYR A 132 1.35 -9.75 8.45
N GLU A 133 0.51 -10.31 7.59
CA GLU A 133 0.09 -11.70 7.62
C GLU A 133 0.89 -12.50 6.58
N LYS A 134 1.30 -13.72 6.96
CA LYS A 134 1.83 -14.72 6.04
C LYS A 134 1.33 -16.10 6.41
N GLY A 135 0.61 -16.76 5.50
CA GLY A 135 0.04 -18.09 5.71
C GLY A 135 -0.91 -18.16 6.91
N GLY A 136 -1.75 -17.14 7.12
CA GLY A 136 -2.67 -17.05 8.25
C GLY A 136 -2.02 -16.73 9.60
N VAL A 137 -0.73 -16.41 9.63
CA VAL A 137 0.02 -16.06 10.83
C VAL A 137 0.40 -14.59 10.77
N HIS A 138 0.19 -13.87 11.87
CA HIS A 138 0.55 -12.46 12.00
C HIS A 138 1.99 -12.29 12.50
N TYR A 139 2.68 -11.31 11.94
CA TYR A 139 4.06 -10.96 12.23
C TYR A 139 4.20 -9.45 12.43
N ALA A 140 5.21 -9.09 13.21
CA ALA A 140 5.59 -7.72 13.49
C ALA A 140 7.11 -7.60 13.41
N ASP A 141 7.61 -6.86 12.42
CA ASP A 141 9.03 -6.53 12.31
C ASP A 141 9.22 -5.12 12.86
N LEU A 142 9.90 -5.01 14.02
CA LEU A 142 10.19 -3.75 14.70
C LEU A 142 11.68 -3.42 14.56
N SER A 143 11.98 -2.25 14.01
CA SER A 143 13.32 -1.66 14.04
C SER A 143 13.39 -0.60 15.13
N PHE A 144 14.30 -0.77 16.10
CA PHE A 144 14.47 0.17 17.20
C PHE A 144 15.90 0.16 17.75
N LYS A 145 16.49 1.34 17.92
CA LYS A 145 17.87 1.54 18.42
C LYS A 145 18.95 0.75 17.65
N GLY A 146 18.76 0.59 16.33
CA GLY A 146 19.67 -0.15 15.46
C GLY A 146 19.55 -1.67 15.56
N GLU A 147 18.57 -2.17 16.31
CA GLU A 147 18.25 -3.59 16.43
C GLU A 147 16.95 -3.90 15.68
N GLU A 148 16.86 -5.12 15.14
CA GLU A 148 15.69 -5.63 14.42
C GLU A 148 15.05 -6.77 15.22
N TYR A 149 13.74 -6.69 15.43
CA TYR A 149 12.97 -7.69 16.15
C TYR A 149 11.91 -8.28 15.23
N ALA A 150 12.08 -9.55 14.83
CA ALA A 150 11.12 -10.29 14.01
C ALA A 150 10.18 -11.10 14.91
N LEU A 151 9.03 -10.50 15.26
CA LEU A 151 8.12 -11.03 16.27
C LEU A 151 6.96 -11.77 15.61
N LYS A 152 6.50 -12.86 16.25
CA LYS A 152 5.36 -13.65 15.81
C LYS A 152 4.20 -13.50 16.79
N SER A 153 2.98 -13.34 16.29
CA SER A 153 1.77 -13.31 17.12
C SER A 153 1.61 -14.62 17.90
N VAL A 154 1.38 -14.50 19.20
CA VAL A 154 1.19 -15.62 20.14
C VAL A 154 -0.17 -15.60 20.82
N ALA A 155 -0.81 -14.44 20.90
CA ALA A 155 -2.13 -14.28 21.50
C ALA A 155 -2.87 -13.11 20.85
N ARG A 156 -4.13 -13.33 20.49
CA ARG A 156 -5.03 -12.30 19.97
C ARG A 156 -6.34 -12.34 20.76
N THR A 157 -6.72 -11.20 21.29
CA THR A 157 -7.99 -10.98 21.98
C THR A 157 -8.74 -9.84 21.32
N ASP A 158 -9.98 -9.60 21.74
CA ASP A 158 -10.77 -8.45 21.29
C ASP A 158 -10.16 -7.10 21.70
N SER A 159 -9.17 -7.09 22.60
CA SER A 159 -8.55 -5.88 23.14
C SER A 159 -7.11 -5.65 22.74
N ALA A 160 -6.36 -6.71 22.39
CA ALA A 160 -4.97 -6.60 22.02
C ALA A 160 -4.47 -7.80 21.23
N GLU A 161 -3.35 -7.61 20.55
CA GLU A 161 -2.52 -8.66 19.98
C GLU A 161 -1.11 -8.60 20.57
N GLU A 162 -0.57 -9.75 20.94
CA GLU A 162 0.75 -9.92 21.53
C GLU A 162 1.66 -10.70 20.58
N TYR A 163 2.84 -10.16 20.33
CA TYR A 163 3.87 -10.72 19.45
C TYR A 163 5.14 -10.98 20.26
N LYS A 164 5.82 -12.11 20.02
CA LYS A 164 7.03 -12.50 20.76
C LYS A 164 8.13 -13.08 19.88
N ASP A 165 9.36 -12.88 20.35
CA ASP A 165 10.54 -13.67 19.99
C ASP A 165 11.49 -13.75 21.21
N GLY A 166 11.69 -14.95 21.75
CA GLY A 166 12.45 -15.14 22.98
C GLY A 166 11.95 -14.28 24.15
N ALA A 167 12.79 -13.37 24.63
CA ALA A 167 12.47 -12.44 25.71
C ALA A 167 11.82 -11.13 25.22
N ALA A 168 11.87 -10.87 23.92
CA ALA A 168 11.26 -9.68 23.34
C ALA A 168 9.75 -9.88 23.17
N SER A 169 8.97 -8.84 23.46
CA SER A 169 7.52 -8.86 23.32
C SER A 169 6.99 -7.50 22.92
N LEU A 170 6.07 -7.48 21.95
CA LEU A 170 5.32 -6.30 21.51
C LEU A 170 3.83 -6.55 21.76
N ARG A 171 3.17 -5.58 22.38
CA ARG A 171 1.73 -5.60 22.60
C ARG A 171 1.09 -4.41 21.90
N LEU A 172 0.14 -4.72 21.03
CA LEU A 172 -0.63 -3.74 20.27
C LEU A 172 -2.11 -3.80 20.71
N PRO A 173 -2.77 -2.67 20.98
CA PRO A 173 -4.22 -2.61 21.12
C PRO A 173 -4.94 -3.13 19.87
N ALA A 174 -6.14 -3.70 20.02
CA ALA A 174 -6.89 -4.24 18.88
C ALA A 174 -7.24 -3.17 17.81
N ASP A 175 -7.31 -1.90 18.22
CA ASP A 175 -7.58 -0.74 17.38
C ASP A 175 -6.32 0.02 16.95
N PHE A 176 -5.13 -0.57 17.12
CA PHE A 176 -3.84 0.08 16.87
C PHE A 176 -3.70 0.69 15.48
N VAL A 177 -4.17 -0.01 14.44
CA VAL A 177 -4.16 0.50 13.05
C VAL A 177 -5.44 1.28 12.72
N GLN A 178 -6.45 1.25 13.60
CA GLN A 178 -7.79 1.76 13.36
C GLN A 178 -8.07 3.16 13.93
N LYS A 179 -7.18 3.78 14.73
CA LYS A 179 -7.49 5.05 15.41
C LYS A 179 -6.37 6.10 15.36
N ALA A 180 -5.42 5.99 14.43
CA ALA A 180 -4.28 6.92 14.43
C ALA A 180 -4.73 8.37 14.11
N PRO A 181 -4.27 9.39 14.88
CA PRO A 181 -3.13 9.36 15.81
C PRO A 181 -3.49 9.04 17.30
N PHE A 182 -2.46 8.71 18.10
CA PHE A 182 -2.46 8.51 19.58
C PHE A 182 -2.63 7.10 20.17
N VAL A 183 -2.63 6.03 19.38
CA VAL A 183 -2.58 4.68 19.95
C VAL A 183 -1.15 4.34 20.39
N GLN A 184 -1.02 3.73 21.58
CA GLN A 184 0.26 3.35 22.17
C GLN A 184 0.55 1.87 21.94
N ALA A 185 1.80 1.56 21.61
CA ALA A 185 2.34 0.19 21.63
C ALA A 185 3.29 0.04 22.80
N ASP A 186 3.20 -1.08 23.52
CA ASP A 186 4.12 -1.43 24.60
C ASP A 186 5.09 -2.50 24.08
N PHE A 187 6.39 -2.28 24.27
CA PHE A 187 7.45 -3.19 23.82
C PHE A 187 8.45 -3.45 24.94
N THR A 188 8.98 -4.66 25.02
CA THR A 188 10.12 -5.00 25.87
C THR A 188 11.16 -5.75 25.06
N ASP A 189 12.43 -5.41 25.25
CA ASP A 189 13.58 -6.14 24.67
C ASP A 189 14.05 -7.29 25.59
N GLY A 190 13.32 -7.54 26.69
CA GLY A 190 13.67 -8.50 27.73
C GLY A 190 14.54 -7.92 28.86
N LYS A 191 15.01 -6.67 28.73
CA LYS A 191 15.79 -5.93 29.73
C LYS A 191 15.11 -4.63 30.14
N ASN A 192 14.49 -3.94 29.19
CA ASN A 192 13.89 -2.63 29.33
C ASN A 192 12.51 -2.62 28.68
N ASP A 193 11.62 -1.81 29.24
CA ASP A 193 10.28 -1.59 28.70
C ASP A 193 10.21 -0.21 28.03
N PHE A 194 9.57 -0.19 26.87
CA PHE A 194 9.42 0.95 25.98
C PHE A 194 7.96 1.15 25.62
N ARG A 195 7.63 2.39 25.29
CA ARG A 195 6.30 2.74 24.81
C ARG A 195 6.43 3.61 23.58
N PHE A 196 5.67 3.28 22.55
CA PHE A 196 5.69 3.97 21.27
C PHE A 196 4.35 4.65 20.98
N THR A 197 4.40 5.80 20.34
CA THR A 197 3.25 6.46 19.71
C THR A 197 3.37 6.33 18.19
N VAL A 198 2.28 5.99 17.50
CA VAL A 198 2.23 5.99 16.02
C VAL A 198 2.22 7.43 15.49
N LEU A 199 3.13 7.73 14.57
CA LEU A 199 3.25 9.02 13.89
C LEU A 199 2.67 8.99 12.48
N ALA A 200 2.93 7.92 11.72
CA ALA A 200 2.51 7.77 10.34
C ALA A 200 2.29 6.30 9.97
N PRO A 201 1.44 6.00 8.97
CA PRO A 201 0.60 6.96 8.25
C PRO A 201 -0.54 7.52 9.12
N ALA A 202 -0.99 8.73 8.80
CA ALA A 202 -2.16 9.35 9.40
C ALA A 202 -3.32 9.32 8.39
N SER A 203 -4.53 8.99 8.85
CA SER A 203 -5.71 8.92 7.99
C SER A 203 -6.77 9.93 8.40
N ALA A 204 -7.50 10.48 7.44
CA ALA A 204 -8.66 11.34 7.70
C ALA A 204 -9.66 11.21 6.56
N VAL A 205 -10.96 11.23 6.91
CA VAL A 205 -12.03 11.25 5.90
C VAL A 205 -12.44 12.69 5.64
N TYR A 206 -12.48 13.07 4.38
CA TYR A 206 -12.89 14.38 3.91
C TYR A 206 -14.17 14.25 3.10
N VAL A 207 -15.17 15.09 3.38
CA VAL A 207 -16.45 15.14 2.65
C VAL A 207 -16.58 16.46 1.91
N VAL A 208 -17.20 16.43 0.73
CA VAL A 208 -17.41 17.64 -0.08
C VAL A 208 -18.18 18.68 0.72
N ALA A 209 -17.65 19.90 0.75
CA ALA A 209 -18.26 21.01 1.50
C ALA A 209 -19.35 21.68 0.68
N ASP A 210 -19.09 21.95 -0.60
CA ASP A 210 -20.00 22.62 -1.52
C ASP A 210 -19.74 22.15 -2.98
N GLY A 211 -20.80 21.95 -3.77
CA GLY A 211 -20.69 21.77 -5.24
C GLY A 211 -20.69 20.33 -5.78
N GLU A 212 -20.24 20.19 -7.02
CA GLU A 212 -20.09 18.92 -7.76
C GLU A 212 -18.66 18.40 -7.60
N GLY A 213 -18.46 17.12 -7.26
CA GLY A 213 -17.14 16.47 -7.13
C GLY A 213 -17.28 15.09 -6.47
N PRO A 214 -16.19 14.30 -6.31
CA PRO A 214 -16.23 13.08 -5.51
C PRO A 214 -16.78 13.38 -4.11
N ALA A 215 -17.77 12.59 -3.67
CA ALA A 215 -18.53 12.87 -2.46
C ALA A 215 -17.66 12.85 -1.20
N SER A 216 -16.66 11.97 -1.16
CA SER A 216 -15.69 11.88 -0.09
C SER A 216 -14.35 11.32 -0.57
N PHE A 217 -13.32 11.60 0.23
CA PHE A 217 -12.02 10.96 0.15
C PHE A 217 -11.65 10.38 1.50
N ASP A 218 -11.12 9.16 1.49
CA ASP A 218 -10.34 8.63 2.59
C ASP A 218 -8.88 8.94 2.30
N VAL A 219 -8.31 9.84 3.08
CA VAL A 219 -7.02 10.47 2.80
C VAL A 219 -5.97 9.91 3.72
N VAL A 220 -4.93 9.32 3.16
CA VAL A 220 -3.82 8.73 3.90
C VAL A 220 -2.54 9.52 3.66
N TYR A 221 -2.00 10.11 4.72
CA TYR A 221 -0.76 10.86 4.73
C TYR A 221 0.39 9.95 5.15
N TYR A 222 1.39 9.86 4.29
CA TYR A 222 2.58 9.05 4.51
C TYR A 222 3.81 9.95 4.63
N ASN A 223 4.74 9.59 5.52
CA ASN A 223 6.03 10.25 5.68
C ASN A 223 7.06 9.26 6.23
N ASP A 224 8.22 9.12 5.57
CA ASP A 224 9.35 8.29 6.02
C ASP A 224 10.58 9.12 6.45
N GLY A 225 10.39 10.44 6.63
CA GLY A 225 11.45 11.40 6.93
C GLY A 225 12.17 11.97 5.71
N ASN A 226 12.12 11.27 4.57
CA ASN A 226 12.73 11.73 3.31
C ASN A 226 11.67 12.15 2.28
N ARG A 227 10.52 11.50 2.30
CA ARG A 227 9.42 11.70 1.35
C ARG A 227 8.12 11.78 2.12
N ALA A 228 7.38 12.85 1.87
CA ALA A 228 5.99 12.98 2.27
C ALA A 228 5.10 12.89 1.04
N LEU A 229 4.03 12.10 1.13
CA LEU A 229 3.01 12.02 0.09
C LEU A 229 1.63 11.85 0.71
N VAL A 230 0.62 12.13 -0.09
CA VAL A 230 -0.77 11.84 0.24
C VAL A 230 -1.33 10.85 -0.77
N LYS A 231 -2.13 9.92 -0.28
CA LYS A 231 -2.99 9.05 -1.09
C LYS A 231 -4.44 9.45 -0.86
N LEU A 232 -5.08 9.96 -1.90
CA LEU A 232 -6.51 10.25 -1.90
C LEU A 232 -7.23 9.01 -2.39
N LEU A 233 -8.03 8.37 -1.53
CA LEU A 233 -8.76 7.15 -1.87
C LEU A 233 -10.24 7.44 -2.07
N CYS A 234 -10.75 7.02 -3.22
CA CYS A 234 -12.14 7.15 -3.64
C CYS A 234 -12.66 5.77 -4.11
N PRO A 235 -13.96 5.46 -3.96
CA PRO A 235 -14.53 4.25 -4.54
C PRO A 235 -14.35 4.14 -6.06
N ASP A 236 -14.25 5.27 -6.75
CA ASP A 236 -13.87 5.34 -8.16
C ASP A 236 -12.35 5.52 -8.28
N LEU A 237 -11.69 4.52 -8.85
CA LEU A 237 -10.24 4.53 -9.09
C LEU A 237 -9.80 5.73 -9.95
N ALA A 238 -10.65 6.26 -10.83
CA ALA A 238 -10.33 7.43 -11.64
C ALA A 238 -10.12 8.70 -10.80
N HIS A 239 -10.58 8.69 -9.55
CA HIS A 239 -10.41 9.76 -8.58
C HIS A 239 -9.42 9.42 -7.47
N CYS A 240 -8.71 8.29 -7.57
CA CYS A 240 -7.61 8.00 -6.65
C CYS A 240 -6.32 8.70 -7.11
N TYR A 241 -5.64 9.38 -6.18
CA TYR A 241 -4.41 10.12 -6.48
C TYR A 241 -3.31 9.78 -5.50
N THR A 242 -2.06 9.80 -5.98
CA THR A 242 -0.85 9.68 -5.16
C THR A 242 -0.01 10.92 -5.44
N LEU A 243 0.04 11.86 -4.49
CA LEU A 243 0.61 13.18 -4.72
C LEU A 243 1.79 13.40 -3.76
N PRO A 244 3.00 13.70 -4.27
CA PRO A 244 4.12 14.07 -3.41
C PRO A 244 3.89 15.45 -2.80
N GLN A 245 4.45 15.68 -1.61
CA GLN A 245 4.43 17.00 -1.00
C GLN A 245 5.35 17.96 -1.78
N THR A 246 4.80 19.11 -2.16
CA THR A 246 5.54 20.17 -2.88
C THR A 246 5.80 21.38 -1.99
N GLU A 247 4.89 21.68 -1.07
CA GLU A 247 5.05 22.76 -0.10
C GLU A 247 4.55 22.36 1.28
N ALA A 248 5.26 22.83 2.31
CA ALA A 248 4.86 22.65 3.71
C ALA A 248 5.19 23.90 4.51
N SER A 249 4.23 24.32 5.34
CA SER A 249 4.42 25.38 6.32
C SER A 249 3.78 24.97 7.66
N ALA A 250 3.98 25.79 8.70
CA ALA A 250 3.33 25.59 9.99
C ALA A 250 1.78 25.64 9.92
N LYS A 251 1.19 26.08 8.80
CA LYS A 251 -0.26 26.30 8.66
C LYS A 251 -0.88 25.57 7.46
N THR A 252 -0.07 25.09 6.53
CA THR A 252 -0.55 24.54 5.26
C THR A 252 0.35 23.42 4.79
N ALA A 253 -0.23 22.46 4.09
CA ALA A 253 0.50 21.46 3.32
C ALA A 253 -0.11 21.38 1.92
N VAL A 254 0.75 21.30 0.91
CA VAL A 254 0.37 21.15 -0.49
C VAL A 254 1.04 19.91 -1.05
N TYR A 255 0.25 19.08 -1.70
CA TYR A 255 0.67 17.87 -2.38
C TYR A 255 0.20 17.97 -3.83
N ALA A 256 1.09 17.84 -4.79
CA ALA A 256 0.73 18.09 -6.18
C ALA A 256 1.55 17.27 -7.17
N ASP A 257 0.94 17.00 -8.31
CA ASP A 257 1.60 16.66 -9.56
C ASP A 257 1.25 17.70 -10.64
N ASP A 258 1.54 17.40 -11.91
CA ASP A 258 1.31 18.33 -13.03
C ASP A 258 -0.19 18.64 -13.29
N LYS A 259 -1.11 17.84 -12.75
CA LYS A 259 -2.56 17.91 -13.07
C LYS A 259 -3.44 18.13 -11.84
N VAL A 260 -3.01 17.61 -10.70
CA VAL A 260 -3.82 17.51 -9.49
C VAL A 260 -3.07 18.11 -8.32
N GLU A 261 -3.78 18.90 -7.52
CA GLU A 261 -3.29 19.47 -6.28
C GLU A 261 -4.25 19.17 -5.14
N TRP A 262 -3.70 18.70 -4.03
CA TRP A 262 -4.37 18.58 -2.75
C TRP A 262 -3.72 19.53 -1.74
N SER A 263 -4.51 20.44 -1.19
CA SER A 263 -4.04 21.41 -0.20
C SER A 263 -4.90 21.36 1.05
N ILE A 264 -4.27 21.54 2.21
CA ILE A 264 -4.94 21.52 3.52
C ILE A 264 -4.55 22.79 4.27
N ASP A 265 -5.53 23.46 4.87
CA ASP A 265 -5.33 24.60 5.74
C ASP A 265 -5.30 24.21 7.23
N ASN A 266 -4.99 25.18 8.08
CA ASN A 266 -4.91 25.01 9.53
C ASN A 266 -6.27 24.82 10.22
N GLU A 267 -7.38 24.90 9.48
CA GLU A 267 -8.73 24.60 9.94
C GLU A 267 -9.20 23.22 9.46
N ASN A 268 -8.27 22.38 8.96
CA ASN A 268 -8.56 21.06 8.37
C ASN A 268 -9.58 21.13 7.22
N ARG A 269 -9.66 22.27 6.53
CA ARG A 269 -10.34 22.35 5.24
C ARG A 269 -9.34 21.96 4.17
N ALA A 270 -9.81 21.15 3.23
CA ALA A 270 -9.00 20.74 2.11
C ALA A 270 -9.56 21.27 0.80
N THR A 271 -8.68 21.52 -0.16
CA THR A 271 -9.05 21.86 -1.53
C THR A 271 -8.37 20.89 -2.48
N LEU A 272 -9.17 20.18 -3.26
CA LEU A 272 -8.70 19.45 -4.43
C LEU A 272 -8.80 20.38 -5.64
N ARG A 273 -7.74 20.49 -6.44
CA ARG A 273 -7.78 21.10 -7.77
C ARG A 273 -7.45 20.04 -8.82
N VAL A 274 -8.31 19.91 -9.83
CA VAL A 274 -8.08 19.03 -10.99
C VAL A 274 -8.32 19.86 -12.25
N ASP A 275 -7.33 19.94 -13.13
CA ASP A 275 -7.40 20.71 -14.39
C ASP A 275 -7.92 22.15 -14.19
N GLY A 276 -7.53 22.79 -13.09
CA GLY A 276 -7.92 24.15 -12.73
C GLY A 276 -9.30 24.32 -12.08
N LYS A 277 -10.12 23.26 -11.99
CA LYS A 277 -11.37 23.29 -11.21
C LYS A 277 -11.08 22.94 -9.75
N ALA A 278 -11.55 23.78 -8.83
CA ALA A 278 -11.35 23.63 -7.40
C ALA A 278 -12.60 23.06 -6.71
N TYR A 279 -12.38 22.17 -5.75
CA TYR A 279 -13.39 21.47 -4.97
C TYR A 279 -13.02 21.56 -3.49
N THR A 280 -13.94 22.02 -2.65
CA THR A 280 -13.68 22.22 -1.22
C THR A 280 -14.20 21.04 -0.42
N TYR A 281 -13.44 20.67 0.60
CA TYR A 281 -13.72 19.55 1.48
C TYR A 281 -13.53 19.94 2.95
N LYS A 282 -14.26 19.25 3.83
CA LYS A 282 -14.10 19.36 5.28
C LYS A 282 -13.80 17.99 5.85
N ALA A 283 -12.85 17.93 6.77
CA ALA A 283 -12.61 16.72 7.54
C ALA A 283 -13.87 16.34 8.34
N VAL A 284 -14.21 15.06 8.34
CA VAL A 284 -15.21 14.50 9.25
C VAL A 284 -14.56 14.49 10.63
N SER A 285 -15.15 15.19 11.58
CA SER A 285 -14.76 15.10 12.99
C SER A 285 -15.15 13.72 13.52
N GLU A 286 -14.18 12.96 14.02
CA GLU A 286 -14.39 11.72 14.77
C GLU A 286 -15.07 11.96 16.12
#